data_AF-A0A2P4PYV4-F1
#
_entry.id   AF-A0A2P4PYV4-F1
#
_cell.length_a   1.000
_cell.length_b   1.000
_cell.length_c   1.000
_cell.angle_alpha   90.00
_cell.angle_beta   90.00
_cell.angle_gamma   90.00
#
_symmetry.space_group_name_H-M   'P 1'
#
loop_
_entity.id
_entity.type
_entity.pdbx_description
1 polymer ?
#
loop_
_entity_poly.entity_id
_entity_poly.type
_entity_poly.pdbx_seq_one_letter_code
_entity_poly.pdbx_strand_id
1 'polypeptide(L)'
;MEKQMQNSIRYSTVSTTMEIPKNVEIGKLIGRKGRNLKPIEEGTGTRIYINTEVNPRQIEIKINNDDKDRDENISPWDWINKAICQIDKLLEDIDIRSRRNDIEKEGKNSRISDNGNHQHATPRNHKDTDPKEKRKRFTTKTRQSLNKENIRRNVHVNHTKSI
;
A
#
# COMPACT_ATOMS: atom_id res chain seq x y z
N MET A 1 8.99 -44.26 19.84
CA MET A 1 8.63 -43.94 18.44
C MET A 1 7.35 -43.10 18.36
N GLU A 2 6.33 -43.36 19.19
CA GLU A 2 5.08 -42.56 19.23
C GLU A 2 5.26 -41.06 19.51
N LYS A 3 6.15 -40.66 20.44
CA LYS A 3 6.39 -39.24 20.75
C LYS A 3 6.91 -38.43 19.56
N GLN A 4 7.61 -39.05 18.61
CA GLN A 4 8.10 -38.36 17.41
C GLN A 4 6.97 -38.16 16.37
N MET A 5 6.07 -39.14 16.21
CA MET A 5 4.87 -38.98 15.37
C MET A 5 3.90 -37.94 15.94
N GLN A 6 3.69 -37.91 17.26
CA GLN A 6 2.80 -36.94 17.90
C GLN A 6 3.29 -35.50 17.75
N ASN A 7 4.62 -35.27 17.78
CA ASN A 7 5.18 -33.96 17.50
C ASN A 7 5.05 -33.58 16.02
N SER A 8 5.26 -34.52 15.09
CA SER A 8 5.09 -34.27 13.65
C SER A 8 3.67 -33.84 13.27
N ILE A 9 2.64 -34.37 13.93
CA ILE A 9 1.24 -33.97 13.70
C ILE A 9 0.96 -32.59 14.30
N ARG A 10 1.55 -32.28 15.47
CA ARG A 10 1.42 -30.96 16.11
C ARG A 10 2.11 -29.83 15.34
N TYR A 11 3.15 -30.14 14.57
CA TYR A 11 3.88 -29.18 13.74
C TYR A 11 3.51 -29.25 12.25
N SER A 12 2.40 -29.94 11.89
CA SER A 12 1.93 -29.90 10.50
C SER A 12 1.59 -28.45 10.14
N THR A 13 2.26 -27.92 9.12
CA THR A 13 2.04 -26.55 8.65
C THR A 13 0.60 -26.41 8.18
N VAL A 14 -0.23 -25.71 8.96
CA VAL A 14 -1.60 -25.40 8.58
C VAL A 14 -1.54 -24.44 7.40
N SER A 15 -2.04 -24.88 6.25
CA SER A 15 -2.14 -24.09 5.04
C SER A 15 -3.49 -24.25 4.37
N THR A 16 -3.84 -23.31 3.51
CA THR A 16 -5.05 -23.34 2.69
C THR A 16 -4.76 -22.71 1.34
N THR A 17 -5.38 -23.24 0.30
CA THR A 17 -5.28 -22.71 -1.06
C THR A 17 -6.63 -22.19 -1.53
N MET A 18 -6.59 -21.15 -2.36
CA MET A 18 -7.77 -20.60 -3.03
C MET A 18 -7.44 -20.23 -4.48
N GLU A 19 -8.44 -20.25 -5.35
CA GLU A 19 -8.26 -19.95 -6.78
C GLU A 19 -8.33 -18.44 -7.05
N ILE A 20 -7.48 -17.96 -7.95
CA ILE A 20 -7.49 -16.58 -8.44
C ILE A 20 -8.42 -16.51 -9.65
N PRO A 21 -9.42 -15.61 -9.64
CA PRO A 21 -10.29 -15.39 -10.80
C PRO A 21 -9.50 -15.01 -12.06
N LYS A 22 -9.90 -15.56 -13.22
CA LYS A 22 -9.17 -15.38 -14.50
C LYS A 22 -9.10 -13.92 -14.97
N ASN A 23 -10.08 -13.10 -14.59
CA ASN A 23 -10.17 -11.66 -14.89
C ASN A 23 -9.22 -10.80 -14.03
N VAL A 24 -8.61 -11.38 -12.98
CA VAL A 24 -7.72 -10.64 -12.09
C VAL A 24 -6.28 -10.74 -12.55
N GLU A 25 -5.68 -9.59 -12.85
CA GLU A 25 -4.25 -9.51 -13.10
C GLU A 25 -3.45 -9.69 -11.81
N ILE A 26 -2.53 -10.66 -11.78
CA ILE A 26 -1.66 -10.93 -10.61
C ILE A 26 -0.94 -9.67 -10.13
N GLY A 27 -0.45 -8.84 -11.05
CA GLY A 27 0.26 -7.61 -10.69
C GLY A 27 -0.61 -6.62 -9.91
N LYS A 28 -1.92 -6.58 -10.20
CA LYS A 28 -2.90 -5.77 -9.45
C LYS A 28 -3.20 -6.38 -8.08
N LEU A 29 -3.29 -7.71 -8.00
CA LEU A 29 -3.45 -8.43 -6.74
C LEU A 29 -2.27 -8.21 -5.79
N ILE A 30 -1.03 -8.42 -6.25
CA ILE A 30 0.19 -8.19 -5.45
C ILE A 30 0.35 -6.71 -5.09
N GLY A 31 0.09 -5.83 -6.05
CA GLY A 31 0.39 -4.41 -5.97
C GLY A 31 1.88 -4.11 -6.09
N ARG A 32 2.22 -2.87 -6.46
CA ARG A 32 3.62 -2.44 -6.63
C ARG A 32 4.41 -2.68 -5.35
N LYS A 33 5.49 -3.48 -5.41
CA LYS A 33 6.34 -3.90 -4.28
C LYS A 33 5.63 -4.73 -3.20
N GLY A 34 4.50 -5.37 -3.53
CA GLY A 34 3.70 -6.15 -2.57
C GLY A 34 2.79 -5.29 -1.69
N ARG A 35 2.53 -4.02 -2.06
CA ARG A 35 1.78 -3.08 -1.22
C ARG A 35 0.35 -3.49 -0.89
N ASN A 36 -0.22 -4.47 -1.59
CA ASN A 36 -1.56 -4.98 -1.29
C ASN A 36 -1.49 -6.22 -0.39
N LEU A 37 -0.59 -7.17 -0.67
CA LEU A 37 -0.52 -8.43 0.10
C LEU A 37 0.31 -8.32 1.38
N LYS A 38 1.39 -7.52 1.40
CA LYS A 38 2.23 -7.37 2.60
C LYS A 38 1.47 -6.89 3.83
N PRO A 39 0.60 -5.87 3.75
CA PRO A 39 -0.19 -5.45 4.91
C PRO A 39 -1.15 -6.54 5.40
N ILE A 40 -1.63 -7.42 4.49
CA ILE A 40 -2.49 -8.55 4.86
C ILE A 40 -1.65 -9.60 5.60
N GLU A 41 -0.47 -9.95 5.10
CA GLU A 41 0.48 -10.86 5.78
C GLU A 41 0.80 -10.36 7.19
N GLU A 42 1.23 -9.09 7.31
CA GLU A 42 1.57 -8.44 8.58
C GLU A 42 0.37 -8.34 9.53
N GLY A 43 -0.82 -8.00 9.02
CA GLY A 43 -2.02 -7.83 9.84
C GLY A 43 -2.69 -9.14 10.27
N THR A 44 -2.32 -10.26 9.65
CA THR A 44 -2.94 -11.58 9.91
C THR A 44 -1.96 -12.62 10.45
N GLY A 45 -0.67 -12.30 10.55
CA GLY A 45 0.36 -13.25 10.94
C GLY A 45 0.42 -14.47 10.02
N THR A 46 0.13 -14.27 8.74
CA THR A 46 0.17 -15.32 7.70
C THR A 46 1.23 -15.01 6.65
N ARG A 47 1.64 -16.04 5.92
CA ARG A 47 2.43 -15.91 4.69
C ARG A 47 1.56 -16.24 3.50
N ILE A 48 1.59 -15.38 2.50
CA ILE A 48 0.75 -15.47 1.31
C ILE A 48 1.66 -15.66 0.10
N TYR A 49 1.51 -16.79 -0.56
CA TYR A 49 2.23 -17.14 -1.78
C TYR A 49 1.27 -17.19 -2.97
N ILE A 50 1.73 -16.74 -4.13
CA ILE A 50 0.97 -16.89 -5.38
C ILE A 50 1.63 -17.98 -6.20
N ASN A 51 0.87 -19.02 -6.52
CA ASN A 51 1.27 -20.06 -7.44
C ASN A 51 0.74 -19.75 -8.84
N THR A 52 1.66 -19.45 -9.76
CA THR A 52 1.34 -19.11 -11.15
C THR A 52 1.54 -20.27 -12.12
N GLU A 53 2.15 -21.36 -11.66
CA GLU A 53 2.45 -22.54 -12.47
C GLU A 53 1.22 -23.45 -12.61
N VAL A 54 0.29 -23.34 -11.67
CA VAL A 54 -1.00 -24.05 -11.68
C VAL A 54 -2.08 -23.27 -12.44
N ASN A 55 -3.00 -24.00 -13.08
CA ASN A 55 -4.16 -23.45 -13.78
C ASN A 55 -5.45 -24.14 -13.30
N PRO A 56 -6.37 -23.42 -12.63
CA PRO A 56 -6.34 -21.97 -12.36
C PRO A 56 -5.20 -21.58 -11.41
N ARG A 57 -4.76 -20.33 -11.52
CA ARG A 57 -3.72 -19.76 -10.64
C ARG A 57 -4.23 -19.76 -9.21
N GLN A 58 -3.37 -19.95 -8.23
CA GLN A 58 -3.77 -20.12 -6.83
C GLN A 58 -3.02 -19.18 -5.90
N ILE A 59 -3.66 -18.88 -4.77
CA ILE A 59 -3.05 -18.27 -3.59
C ILE A 59 -2.93 -19.35 -2.53
N GLU A 60 -1.75 -19.52 -1.98
CA GLU A 60 -1.47 -20.40 -0.86
C GLU A 60 -1.22 -19.54 0.38
N ILE A 61 -2.02 -19.76 1.41
CA ILE A 61 -1.95 -19.06 2.70
C ILE A 61 -1.40 -20.04 3.72
N LYS A 62 -0.33 -19.65 4.41
CA LYS A 62 0.32 -20.45 5.47
C LYS A 62 0.35 -19.65 6.76
N ILE A 63 0.25 -20.34 7.87
CA ILE A 63 0.56 -19.72 9.16
C ILE A 63 2.04 -19.33 9.21
N ASN A 64 2.32 -18.10 9.66
CA ASN A 64 3.67 -17.68 9.97
C ASN A 64 4.01 -18.09 11.40
N ASN A 65 4.79 -19.16 11.56
CA ASN A 65 5.22 -19.62 12.88
C ASN A 65 6.30 -18.72 13.51
N ASP A 66 6.94 -17.86 12.70
CA ASP A 66 8.00 -16.94 13.16
C ASP A 66 7.43 -15.61 13.70
N ASP A 67 6.12 -15.42 13.64
CA ASP A 67 5.47 -14.21 14.11
C ASP A 67 5.40 -14.20 15.65
N LYS A 68 6.15 -13.28 16.25
CA LYS A 68 6.29 -13.14 17.71
C LYS A 68 5.13 -12.40 18.37
N ASP A 69 4.35 -11.66 17.57
CA ASP A 69 3.24 -10.84 18.06
C ASP A 69 1.91 -11.57 17.96
N ARG A 70 1.96 -12.88 17.64
CA ARG A 70 0.77 -13.70 17.44
C ARG A 70 0.12 -14.04 18.77
N ASP A 71 -1.15 -13.65 18.91
CA ASP A 71 -1.97 -14.02 20.06
C ASP A 71 -2.20 -15.54 20.09
N GLU A 72 -1.62 -16.20 21.10
CA GLU A 72 -1.72 -17.64 21.34
C GLU A 72 -3.16 -18.11 21.61
N ASN A 73 -4.07 -17.19 21.95
CA ASN A 73 -5.49 -17.51 22.18
C ASN A 73 -6.29 -17.68 20.88
N ILE A 74 -5.75 -17.25 19.74
CA ILE A 74 -6.43 -17.30 18.45
C ILE A 74 -6.01 -18.56 17.70
N SER A 75 -6.98 -19.33 17.22
CA SER A 75 -6.69 -20.58 16.52
C SER A 75 -5.98 -20.32 15.18
N PRO A 76 -5.13 -21.24 14.70
CA PRO A 76 -4.57 -21.16 13.36
C PRO A 76 -5.61 -20.97 12.26
N TRP A 77 -6.76 -21.61 12.40
CA TRP A 77 -7.84 -21.48 11.44
C TRP A 77 -8.41 -20.07 11.39
N ASP A 78 -8.56 -19.39 12.53
CA ASP A 78 -9.07 -18.02 12.59
C ASP A 78 -8.14 -17.01 11.91
N TRP A 79 -6.82 -17.19 12.05
CA TRP A 79 -5.83 -16.37 11.35
C TRP A 79 -5.89 -16.55 9.84
N ILE A 80 -6.01 -17.80 9.37
CA ILE A 80 -6.22 -18.10 7.95
C ILE A 80 -7.53 -17.47 7.46
N ASN A 81 -8.64 -17.64 8.18
CA ASN A 81 -9.93 -17.06 7.81
C ASN A 81 -9.88 -15.54 7.72
N LYS A 82 -9.18 -14.87 8.65
CA LYS A 82 -8.96 -13.41 8.57
C LYS A 82 -8.22 -13.03 7.29
N ALA A 83 -7.17 -13.77 6.92
CA ALA A 83 -6.42 -13.53 5.68
C ALA A 83 -7.30 -13.77 4.45
N ILE A 84 -8.08 -14.86 4.43
CA ILE A 84 -9.05 -15.16 3.37
C ILE A 84 -10.02 -13.99 3.18
N CYS A 85 -10.66 -13.54 4.25
CA CYS A 85 -11.61 -12.43 4.17
C CYS A 85 -11.00 -11.12 3.67
N GLN A 86 -9.72 -10.85 3.96
CA GLN A 86 -9.04 -9.65 3.45
C GLN A 86 -8.68 -9.78 1.97
N ILE A 87 -8.28 -10.98 1.53
CA ILE A 87 -7.99 -11.26 0.12
C ILE A 87 -9.27 -11.19 -0.72
N ASP A 88 -10.39 -11.73 -0.24
CA ASP A 88 -11.67 -11.67 -0.95
C ASP A 88 -12.11 -10.23 -1.19
N LYS A 89 -12.02 -9.37 -0.16
CA LYS A 89 -12.30 -7.93 -0.30
C LYS A 89 -11.40 -7.26 -1.32
N LEU A 90 -10.11 -7.61 -1.33
CA LEU A 90 -9.15 -7.08 -2.30
C LEU A 90 -9.47 -7.52 -3.74
N LEU A 91 -9.87 -8.78 -3.93
CA LEU A 91 -10.28 -9.30 -5.24
C LEU A 91 -11.55 -8.58 -5.74
N GLU A 92 -12.52 -8.37 -4.86
CA GLU A 92 -13.74 -7.61 -5.14
C GLU A 92 -13.43 -6.16 -5.55
N ASP A 93 -12.58 -5.47 -4.80
CA ASP A 93 -12.15 -4.10 -5.10
C ASP A 93 -11.46 -3.98 -6.47
N ILE A 94 -10.63 -4.97 -6.82
CA ILE A 94 -9.95 -5.02 -8.12
C ILE A 94 -10.95 -5.22 -9.26
N ASP A 95 -11.95 -6.09 -9.07
CA ASP A 95 -12.98 -6.34 -10.08
C ASP A 95 -13.86 -5.10 -10.28
N ILE A 96 -14.35 -4.48 -9.20
CA ILE A 96 -15.14 -3.24 -9.24
C ILE A 96 -14.37 -2.13 -9.99
N ARG A 97 -13.08 -1.97 -9.70
CA ARG A 97 -12.25 -0.96 -10.36
C ARG A 97 -12.04 -1.25 -11.83
N SER A 98 -11.95 -2.52 -12.22
CA SER A 98 -11.78 -2.91 -13.62
C SER A 98 -13.00 -2.53 -14.45
N ARG A 99 -14.22 -2.83 -13.97
CA ARG A 99 -15.49 -2.47 -14.63
C ARG A 99 -15.67 -0.97 -14.84
N ARG A 100 -15.25 -0.13 -13.89
CA ARG A 100 -15.36 1.34 -14.00
C ARG A 100 -14.46 1.92 -15.10
N ASN A 101 -13.28 1.34 -15.29
CA ASN A 101 -12.33 1.83 -16.31
C ASN A 101 -12.83 1.58 -17.74
N ASP A 102 -13.65 0.54 -17.94
CA ASP A 102 -14.21 0.22 -19.25
C ASP A 102 -15.26 1.27 -19.66
N ILE A 103 -16.10 1.71 -18.69
CA ILE A 103 -17.10 2.77 -18.89
C ILE A 103 -16.43 4.13 -19.17
N GLU A 104 -15.37 4.48 -18.43
CA GLU A 104 -14.66 5.76 -18.63
C GLU A 104 -13.87 5.82 -19.94
N LYS A 105 -13.46 4.66 -20.48
CA LYS A 105 -12.76 4.60 -21.77
C LYS A 105 -13.71 4.83 -22.94
N GLU A 106 -14.99 4.49 -22.82
CA GLU A 106 -16.04 4.70 -23.83
C GLU A 106 -16.57 6.16 -23.85
N GLY A 107 -16.41 6.90 -22.75
CA GLY A 107 -16.80 8.32 -22.67
C GLY A 107 -15.76 9.31 -23.22
N LYS A 108 -14.51 8.89 -23.47
CA LYS A 108 -13.40 9.77 -23.88
C LYS A 108 -13.12 9.77 -25.39
N ASN A 109 -13.61 8.77 -26.11
CA ASN A 109 -13.60 8.65 -27.57
C ASN A 109 -14.77 9.37 -28.24
N SER A 110 -15.76 9.90 -27.48
CA SER A 110 -16.86 10.69 -28.03
C SER A 110 -16.62 12.21 -28.05
N ARG A 111 -15.44 12.70 -27.63
CA ARG A 111 -15.15 14.15 -27.61
C ARG A 111 -13.75 14.47 -28.10
N ILE A 112 -13.63 14.66 -29.41
CA ILE A 112 -13.20 15.92 -30.07
C ILE A 112 -13.10 15.60 -31.58
N SER A 113 -14.13 15.96 -32.33
CA SER A 113 -13.99 16.33 -33.74
C SER A 113 -14.64 17.69 -33.95
N ASP A 114 -14.22 18.69 -33.17
CA ASP A 114 -14.55 20.08 -33.49
C ASP A 114 -13.41 20.66 -34.33
N ASN A 115 -13.57 20.47 -35.64
CA ASN A 115 -13.07 21.34 -36.68
C ASN A 115 -13.45 22.80 -36.33
N GLY A 116 -12.48 23.60 -35.87
CA GLY A 116 -12.80 24.91 -35.32
C GLY A 116 -11.62 25.87 -35.21
N ASN A 117 -11.19 26.37 -36.37
CA ASN A 117 -10.55 27.66 -36.59
C ASN A 117 -9.09 27.87 -36.10
N HIS A 118 -8.20 27.93 -37.10
CA HIS A 118 -6.84 28.43 -37.04
C HIS A 118 -6.82 29.92 -36.68
N GLN A 119 -6.68 30.26 -35.40
CA GLN A 119 -6.31 31.62 -35.00
C GLN A 119 -4.77 31.64 -34.89
N HIS A 120 -4.13 32.22 -35.91
CA HIS A 120 -2.70 32.48 -35.91
C HIS A 120 -2.34 33.35 -34.71
N ALA A 121 -1.49 32.84 -33.82
CA ALA A 121 -0.85 33.65 -32.80
C ALA A 121 0.05 34.67 -33.48
N THR A 122 -0.20 35.96 -33.28
CA THR A 122 0.69 37.04 -33.71
C THR A 122 1.99 36.98 -32.89
N PRO A 123 3.18 37.08 -33.53
CA PRO A 123 4.45 36.99 -32.82
C PRO A 123 4.77 38.34 -32.19
N ARG A 124 4.66 38.43 -30.86
CA ARG A 124 5.05 39.63 -30.11
C ARG A 124 6.56 39.59 -29.86
N ASN A 125 7.32 40.17 -30.80
CA ASN A 125 8.74 40.43 -30.64
C ASN A 125 8.95 41.53 -29.58
N HIS A 126 9.69 41.23 -28.51
CA HIS A 126 10.63 42.19 -27.92
C HIS A 126 11.90 41.44 -27.50
N LYS A 127 13.03 42.04 -27.85
CA LYS A 127 14.36 41.44 -27.91
C LYS A 127 14.94 41.17 -26.53
N ASP A 128 15.53 39.98 -26.45
CA ASP A 128 16.62 39.47 -25.62
C ASP A 128 17.36 40.44 -24.68
N THR A 129 17.46 40.02 -23.41
CA THR A 129 18.78 39.91 -22.74
C THR A 129 18.74 38.79 -21.69
N ASP A 130 19.14 37.59 -22.11
CA ASP A 130 19.96 36.51 -21.48
C ASP A 130 20.01 36.25 -19.93
N PRO A 131 20.46 35.08 -19.44
CA PRO A 131 19.56 34.05 -18.91
C PRO A 131 20.02 33.49 -17.55
N LYS A 132 19.14 33.19 -16.59
CA LYS A 132 19.42 32.14 -15.58
C LYS A 132 18.17 31.34 -15.24
N GLU A 133 17.98 30.32 -16.07
CA GLU A 133 17.68 28.94 -15.66
C GLU A 133 17.42 28.74 -14.16
N LYS A 134 16.16 28.44 -13.80
CA LYS A 134 15.74 27.16 -13.21
C LYS A 134 14.25 27.24 -12.84
N ARG A 135 13.43 26.54 -13.62
CA ARG A 135 12.05 26.17 -13.28
C ARG A 135 12.06 25.52 -11.90
N LYS A 136 11.64 26.25 -10.86
CA LYS A 136 11.26 25.64 -9.58
C LYS A 136 10.00 24.80 -9.82
N ARG A 137 10.18 23.49 -9.92
CA ARG A 137 9.10 22.52 -9.66
C ARG A 137 8.57 22.83 -8.26
N PHE A 138 7.28 23.12 -8.16
CA PHE A 138 6.60 23.23 -6.87
C PHE A 138 6.67 21.86 -6.19
N THR A 139 7.64 21.72 -5.28
CA THR A 139 7.65 20.67 -4.29
C THR A 139 6.78 21.16 -3.15
N THR A 140 5.60 20.56 -2.97
CA THR A 140 4.83 20.73 -1.74
C THR A 140 5.55 19.99 -0.63
N LYS A 141 6.38 20.73 0.11
CA LYS A 141 6.82 20.39 1.47
C LYS A 141 6.77 21.63 2.35
N THR A 142 6.56 21.38 3.64
CA THR A 142 6.62 22.28 4.81
C THR A 142 5.23 22.88 5.15
N ARG A 143 4.76 22.92 6.42
CA ARG A 143 5.47 23.23 7.68
C ARG A 143 4.74 22.56 8.88
N GLN A 144 5.38 21.78 9.76
CA GLN A 144 6.12 22.22 10.95
C GLN A 144 5.62 23.54 11.56
N SER A 145 4.78 23.45 12.58
CA SER A 145 4.48 24.55 13.50
C SER A 145 5.46 24.50 14.68
N LEU A 146 6.35 25.48 14.71
CA LEU A 146 7.14 25.87 15.88
C LEU A 146 6.57 27.22 16.32
N ASN A 147 5.93 27.27 17.49
CA ASN A 147 5.74 28.52 18.23
C ASN A 147 6.48 28.38 19.57
N LYS A 148 7.71 28.88 19.59
CA LYS A 148 8.45 29.28 20.78
C LYS A 148 8.20 30.76 20.97
N GLU A 149 7.41 31.13 21.97
CA GLU A 149 7.32 32.51 22.41
C GLU A 149 8.15 32.67 23.69
N ASN A 150 9.15 33.53 23.59
CA ASN A 150 10.08 33.91 24.65
C ASN A 150 9.38 34.89 25.61
N ILE A 151 9.29 34.54 26.89
CA ILE A 151 9.15 35.52 27.97
C ILE A 151 10.47 35.58 28.73
N ARG A 152 11.10 36.76 28.65
CA ARG A 152 12.36 37.12 29.31
C ARG A 152 12.13 37.51 30.78
N ARG A 153 13.19 37.36 31.59
CA ARG A 153 13.53 38.05 32.87
C ARG A 153 12.83 37.47 34.12
N ASN A 154 13.48 37.21 35.27
CA ASN A 154 14.68 37.78 35.91
C ASN A 154 15.40 36.78 36.85
N VAL A 155 16.66 37.10 37.15
CA VAL A 155 17.60 36.48 38.09
C VAL A 155 17.19 36.67 39.56
N HIS A 156 17.33 35.63 40.40
CA HIS A 156 17.83 35.79 41.77
C HIS A 156 18.54 34.52 42.26
N VAL A 157 19.81 34.70 42.61
CA VAL A 157 20.70 33.74 43.28
C VAL A 157 20.32 33.72 44.75
N ASN A 158 20.24 32.54 45.38
CA ASN A 158 20.55 32.41 46.81
C ASN A 158 21.25 31.08 47.07
N HIS A 159 22.53 31.20 47.45
CA HIS A 159 23.28 30.19 48.17
C HIS A 159 22.69 30.06 49.58
N THR A 160 22.55 28.83 50.08
CA THR A 160 22.65 28.56 51.52
C THR A 160 23.39 27.25 51.76
N LYS A 161 24.48 27.37 52.51
CA LYS A 161 25.34 26.32 53.08
C LYS A 161 24.76 25.87 54.45
N SER A 162 25.13 24.64 54.83
CA SER A 162 25.09 24.04 56.19
C SER A 162 23.70 23.70 56.74
N ILE A 163 23.51 22.56 57.41
CA ILE A 163 24.28 22.00 58.54
C ILE A 163 24.71 20.55 58.30
#